data_AF-A0A0D0ATU5-F1
#
_entry.id   AF-A0A0D0ATU5-F1
#
_cell.length_a   1.000
_cell.length_b   1.000
_cell.length_c   1.000
_cell.angle_alpha   90.00
_cell.angle_beta   90.00
_cell.angle_gamma   90.00
#
_symmetry.space_group_name_H-M   'P 1'
#
loop_
_entity.id
_entity.type
_entity.pdbx_description
1 polymer ?
#
loop_
_entity_poly.entity_id
_entity_poly.type
_entity_poly.pdbx_seq_one_letter_code
_entity_poly.pdbx_strand_id
1 'polypeptide(L)'
;MSFILSTGAADMALAWQQLSASQRSTIKQEYEAAGIKLLVSAFGSTETPTTSGKDAKQLASTMAAWVKQYDVDGLDVDYEDLAAMNKADGEAEQWLVDFTNALRAELPQGQYILTHAPMAPWMGSGNQWTSGAYVTVNKQVGSQINWYNTQFYNQGASEYTTCGGLLTASSSSNPKSSVFEIEANGFDLNKIVIGKPAATADATNGQMDTSTLSQCVTQAQAKGWSAGVMAWEYPDADSAWISAVTGGSAGAGSAASAAGTGASATAGTGVATVAGTGASATAGTGAATAAGAGASATVGTGAATAAGTGASTAADLGAFTPPVSASSQYVPSATISSASATTPTHTFNDGMWTPTAPAATGAPAVKRTSQNIAPKNKMVRRRRPSNDSAR
;
A
#
# COMPACT_ATOMS: atom_id res chain seq x y z
N MET A 1 -5.36 -2.70 -6.12
CA MET A 1 -6.10 -3.54 -7.09
C MET A 1 -5.49 -3.33 -8.46
N SER A 2 -5.12 -4.40 -9.17
CA SER A 2 -4.70 -4.33 -10.58
C SER A 2 -5.95 -4.41 -11.49
N PHE A 3 -6.03 -3.84 -12.69
CA PHE A 3 -5.32 -2.68 -13.25
C PHE A 3 -6.33 -1.77 -13.97
N ILE A 4 -6.02 -0.48 -14.15
CA ILE A 4 -6.66 0.34 -15.21
C ILE A 4 -5.66 0.48 -16.35
N LEU A 5 -6.03 -0.06 -17.51
CA LEU A 5 -5.28 0.01 -18.75
C LEU A 5 -5.74 1.23 -19.57
N SER A 6 -5.02 1.59 -20.64
CA SER A 6 -5.46 2.63 -21.58
C SER A 6 -6.76 2.31 -22.35
N THR A 7 -7.28 1.08 -22.20
CA THR A 7 -8.55 0.59 -22.75
C THR A 7 -9.68 0.45 -21.72
N GLY A 8 -9.41 0.63 -20.42
CA GLY A 8 -10.38 0.49 -19.34
C GLY A 8 -9.89 -0.36 -18.18
N ALA A 9 -10.80 -0.72 -17.26
CA ALA A 9 -10.47 -1.58 -16.12
C ALA A 9 -10.26 -3.04 -16.55
N ALA A 10 -9.25 -3.67 -15.97
CA ALA A 10 -8.89 -5.08 -16.10
C ALA A 10 -8.77 -5.73 -14.71
N ASP A 11 -8.63 -7.06 -14.67
CA ASP A 11 -8.34 -7.83 -13.46
C ASP A 11 -9.26 -7.49 -12.26
N MET A 12 -8.67 -7.19 -11.10
CA MET A 12 -9.38 -6.85 -9.86
C MET A 12 -10.10 -5.50 -9.92
N ALA A 13 -9.64 -4.56 -10.74
CA ALA A 13 -10.32 -3.29 -10.96
C ALA A 13 -11.62 -3.52 -11.76
N LEU A 14 -11.60 -4.39 -12.77
CA LEU A 14 -12.83 -4.78 -13.49
C LEU A 14 -13.81 -5.49 -12.54
N ALA A 15 -13.33 -6.41 -11.70
CA ALA A 15 -14.16 -7.06 -10.69
C ALA A 15 -14.78 -6.05 -9.70
N TRP A 16 -14.01 -5.04 -9.25
CA TRP A 16 -14.49 -3.96 -8.39
C TRP A 16 -15.54 -3.07 -9.07
N GLN A 17 -15.33 -2.77 -10.35
CA GLN A 17 -16.26 -2.00 -11.19
C GLN A 17 -17.61 -2.73 -11.40
N GLN A 18 -17.59 -4.06 -11.50
CA GLN A 18 -18.78 -4.89 -11.68
C GLN A 18 -19.66 -5.04 -10.42
N LEU A 19 -19.14 -4.73 -9.23
CA LEU A 19 -19.95 -4.71 -8.00
C LEU A 19 -21.06 -3.65 -8.06
N SER A 20 -22.11 -3.82 -7.24
CA SER A 20 -23.04 -2.73 -6.96
C SER A 20 -22.36 -1.63 -6.13
N ALA A 21 -22.92 -0.42 -6.16
CA ALA A 21 -22.46 0.67 -5.29
C ALA A 21 -22.58 0.32 -3.79
N SER A 22 -23.62 -0.43 -3.40
CA SER A 22 -23.78 -0.89 -2.01
C SER A 22 -22.72 -1.93 -1.62
N GLN A 23 -22.39 -2.89 -2.49
CA GLN A 23 -21.32 -3.86 -2.24
C GLN A 23 -19.97 -3.17 -2.07
N ARG A 24 -19.61 -2.23 -2.97
CA ARG A 24 -18.39 -1.42 -2.82
C ARG A 24 -18.36 -0.66 -1.50
N SER A 25 -19.45 0.00 -1.13
CA SER A 25 -19.54 0.76 0.12
C SER A 25 -19.36 -0.13 1.36
N THR A 26 -19.98 -1.31 1.39
CA THR A 26 -19.77 -2.30 2.47
C THR A 26 -18.31 -2.70 2.58
N ILE A 27 -17.67 -3.07 1.46
CA ILE A 27 -16.26 -3.48 1.46
C ILE A 27 -15.34 -2.30 1.86
N LYS A 28 -15.59 -1.08 1.37
CA LYS A 28 -14.83 0.13 1.76
C LYS A 28 -14.92 0.39 3.27
N GLN A 29 -16.09 0.20 3.88
CA GLN A 29 -16.25 0.30 5.33
C GLN A 29 -15.45 -0.77 6.09
N GLU A 30 -15.36 -2.01 5.58
CA GLU A 30 -14.52 -3.07 6.17
C GLU A 30 -13.03 -2.73 6.08
N TYR A 31 -12.56 -2.24 4.93
CA TYR A 31 -11.19 -1.75 4.75
C TYR A 31 -10.87 -0.58 5.70
N GLU A 32 -11.77 0.41 5.79
CA GLU A 32 -11.59 1.60 6.64
C GLU A 32 -11.61 1.25 8.14
N ALA A 33 -12.49 0.35 8.56
CA ALA A 33 -12.52 -0.17 9.93
C ALA A 33 -11.23 -0.94 10.29
N ALA A 34 -10.59 -1.60 9.31
CA ALA A 34 -9.29 -2.23 9.45
C ALA A 34 -8.09 -1.25 9.30
N GLY A 35 -8.34 0.03 9.01
CA GLY A 35 -7.29 1.03 8.77
C GLY A 35 -6.54 0.86 7.44
N ILE A 36 -7.10 0.09 6.50
CA ILE A 36 -6.49 -0.23 5.21
C ILE A 36 -7.01 0.76 4.14
N LYS A 37 -6.12 1.19 3.25
CA LYS A 37 -6.44 2.05 2.11
C LYS A 37 -6.46 1.26 0.81
N LEU A 38 -7.53 1.42 0.03
CA LEU A 38 -7.76 0.69 -1.20
C LEU A 38 -7.38 1.57 -2.39
N LEU A 39 -6.25 1.28 -3.05
CA LEU A 39 -5.81 1.96 -4.27
C LEU A 39 -6.09 1.09 -5.50
N VAL A 40 -6.28 1.74 -6.65
CA VAL A 40 -6.23 1.10 -7.97
C VAL A 40 -4.89 1.35 -8.63
N SER A 41 -4.36 0.39 -9.38
CA SER A 41 -3.08 0.50 -10.07
C SER A 41 -3.33 0.78 -11.56
N ALA A 42 -2.70 1.80 -12.12
CA ALA A 42 -2.71 2.08 -13.54
C ALA A 42 -1.59 1.29 -14.24
N PHE A 43 -1.84 0.85 -15.47
CA PHE A 43 -0.89 0.16 -16.36
C PHE A 43 -0.53 -1.27 -15.90
N GLY A 44 0.68 -1.49 -15.40
CA GLY A 44 1.30 -2.81 -15.28
C GLY A 44 2.04 -3.24 -16.55
N SER A 45 2.74 -4.37 -16.48
CA SER A 45 3.72 -4.85 -17.47
C SER A 45 3.25 -5.05 -18.92
N THR A 46 1.94 -4.96 -19.18
CA THR A 46 1.35 -5.13 -20.53
C THR A 46 1.08 -3.81 -21.25
N GLU A 47 1.22 -2.66 -20.59
CA GLU A 47 0.92 -1.34 -21.17
C GLU A 47 2.21 -0.53 -21.42
N THR A 48 2.31 0.03 -22.63
CA THR A 48 3.43 0.88 -23.06
C THR A 48 2.92 2.25 -23.49
N PRO A 49 2.40 3.08 -22.55
CA PRO A 49 1.63 4.27 -22.91
C PRO A 49 2.43 5.33 -23.68
N THR A 50 3.73 5.49 -23.40
CA THR A 50 4.59 6.47 -24.10
C THR A 50 4.93 5.97 -25.51
N THR A 51 5.41 4.73 -25.63
CA THR A 51 5.73 4.07 -26.91
C THR A 51 4.49 3.94 -27.79
N SER A 52 3.31 3.73 -27.20
CA SER A 52 2.02 3.68 -27.90
C SER A 52 1.41 5.06 -28.21
N GLY A 53 2.13 6.16 -27.94
CA GLY A 53 1.68 7.52 -28.25
C GLY A 53 0.41 7.96 -27.54
N LYS A 54 0.14 7.45 -26.32
CA LYS A 54 -1.04 7.81 -25.54
C LYS A 54 -0.86 9.19 -24.91
N ASP A 55 -1.86 10.05 -24.99
CA ASP A 55 -1.82 11.35 -24.31
C ASP A 55 -1.88 11.17 -22.77
N ALA A 56 -0.85 11.68 -22.10
CA ALA A 56 -0.71 11.58 -20.64
C ALA A 56 -1.86 12.25 -19.89
N LYS A 57 -2.34 13.40 -20.35
CA LYS A 57 -3.34 14.23 -19.65
C LYS A 57 -4.74 13.63 -19.80
N GLN A 58 -5.06 13.12 -21.00
CA GLN A 58 -6.30 12.42 -21.29
C GLN A 58 -6.41 11.10 -20.53
N LEU A 59 -5.33 10.30 -20.46
CA LEU A 59 -5.31 9.08 -19.66
C LEU A 59 -5.42 9.39 -18.17
N ALA A 60 -4.67 10.37 -17.66
CA ALA A 60 -4.77 10.80 -16.27
C ALA A 60 -6.20 11.22 -15.89
N SER A 61 -6.84 12.06 -16.71
CA SER A 61 -8.25 12.46 -16.50
C SER A 61 -9.21 11.26 -16.50
N THR A 62 -9.04 10.34 -17.46
CA THR A 62 -9.86 9.12 -17.55
C THR A 62 -9.70 8.21 -16.32
N MET A 63 -8.46 8.00 -15.86
CA MET A 63 -8.18 7.15 -14.71
C MET A 63 -8.60 7.81 -13.38
N ALA A 64 -8.46 9.13 -13.26
CA ALA A 64 -8.97 9.87 -12.11
C ALA A 64 -10.50 9.90 -12.06
N ALA A 65 -11.19 9.96 -13.20
CA ALA A 65 -12.63 9.80 -13.26
C ALA A 65 -13.06 8.41 -12.77
N TRP A 66 -12.34 7.34 -13.13
CA TRP A 66 -12.58 6.00 -12.60
C TRP A 66 -12.38 5.95 -11.07
N VAL A 67 -11.29 6.51 -10.55
CA VAL A 67 -11.00 6.58 -9.09
C VAL A 67 -12.18 7.20 -8.33
N LYS A 68 -12.69 8.33 -8.84
CA LYS A 68 -13.84 9.04 -8.26
C LYS A 68 -15.17 8.29 -8.41
N GLN A 69 -15.40 7.65 -9.56
CA GLN A 69 -16.64 6.91 -9.84
C GLN A 69 -16.77 5.63 -9.01
N TYR A 70 -15.66 4.94 -8.76
CA TYR A 70 -15.64 3.64 -8.10
C TYR A 70 -15.15 3.68 -6.64
N ASP A 71 -15.03 4.89 -6.06
CA ASP A 71 -14.79 5.13 -4.63
C ASP A 71 -13.58 4.34 -4.09
N VAL A 72 -12.39 4.66 -4.60
CA VAL A 72 -11.11 4.15 -4.11
C VAL A 72 -10.24 5.29 -3.58
N ASP A 73 -9.39 5.01 -2.60
CA ASP A 73 -8.60 6.00 -1.85
C ASP A 73 -7.46 6.66 -2.64
N GLY A 74 -7.22 6.22 -3.88
CA GLY A 74 -6.11 6.72 -4.69
C GLY A 74 -5.70 5.82 -5.85
N LEU A 75 -4.58 6.19 -6.47
CA LEU A 75 -4.01 5.54 -7.65
C LEU A 75 -2.52 5.21 -7.46
N ASP A 76 -2.08 4.08 -8.02
CA ASP A 76 -0.68 3.63 -8.06
C ASP A 76 -0.22 3.54 -9.52
N VAL A 77 0.80 4.31 -9.91
CA VAL A 77 1.28 4.39 -11.31
C VAL A 77 2.30 3.28 -11.57
N ASP A 78 1.83 2.18 -12.18
CA ASP A 78 2.63 0.99 -12.50
C ASP A 78 3.17 1.03 -13.94
N TYR A 79 3.84 2.14 -14.25
CA TYR A 79 4.42 2.39 -15.58
C TYR A 79 5.58 1.43 -15.83
N GLU A 80 5.46 0.57 -16.84
CA GLU A 80 6.49 -0.41 -17.23
C GLU A 80 6.85 -0.32 -18.73
N ASP A 81 6.84 0.88 -19.31
CA ASP A 81 7.27 1.10 -20.70
C ASP A 81 8.80 1.12 -20.81
N LEU A 82 9.41 -0.07 -20.77
CA LEU A 82 10.85 -0.25 -20.94
C LEU A 82 11.33 0.31 -22.27
N ALA A 83 10.54 0.21 -23.34
CA ALA A 83 10.94 0.66 -24.66
C ALA A 83 11.14 2.18 -24.70
N ALA A 84 10.24 2.95 -24.08
CA ALA A 84 10.41 4.40 -23.94
C ALA A 84 11.53 4.77 -22.96
N MET A 85 11.54 4.18 -21.75
CA MET A 85 12.52 4.55 -20.72
C MET A 85 13.97 4.21 -21.13
N ASN A 86 14.19 3.11 -21.86
CA ASN A 86 15.52 2.70 -22.30
C ASN A 86 16.07 3.52 -23.49
N LYS A 87 15.27 4.39 -24.14
CA LYS A 87 15.82 5.37 -25.09
C LYS A 87 16.69 6.42 -24.38
N ALA A 88 16.38 6.69 -23.10
CA ALA A 88 17.03 7.69 -22.26
C ALA A 88 17.12 9.10 -22.91
N ASP A 89 16.06 9.47 -23.64
CA ASP A 89 15.91 10.72 -24.41
C ASP A 89 15.02 11.77 -23.72
N GLY A 90 14.34 11.41 -22.62
CA GLY A 90 13.48 12.29 -21.84
C GLY A 90 11.98 12.16 -22.15
N GLU A 91 11.57 11.39 -23.17
CA GLU A 91 10.15 11.26 -23.53
C GLU A 91 9.34 10.56 -22.42
N ALA A 92 9.89 9.49 -21.85
CA ALA A 92 9.25 8.72 -20.78
C ALA A 92 9.10 9.54 -19.49
N GLU A 93 10.13 10.32 -19.13
CA GLU A 93 10.14 11.18 -17.96
C GLU A 93 9.17 12.35 -18.11
N GLN A 94 9.14 13.00 -19.28
CA GLN A 94 8.19 14.07 -19.56
C GLN A 94 6.75 13.55 -19.54
N TRP A 95 6.50 12.39 -20.15
CA TRP A 95 5.19 11.74 -20.11
C TRP A 95 4.73 11.46 -18.67
N LEU A 96 5.61 10.90 -17.83
CA LEU A 96 5.33 10.65 -16.42
C LEU A 96 5.08 11.94 -15.62
N VAL A 97 5.82 13.01 -15.90
CA VAL A 97 5.62 14.34 -15.29
C VAL A 97 4.25 14.92 -15.67
N ASP A 98 3.89 14.93 -16.95
CA ASP A 98 2.59 15.41 -17.42
C ASP A 98 1.43 14.56 -16.85
N PHE A 99 1.58 13.24 -16.82
CA PHE A 99 0.60 12.31 -16.24
C PHE A 99 0.40 12.56 -14.74
N THR A 100 1.49 12.72 -13.98
CA THR A 100 1.45 13.00 -12.53
C THR A 100 0.78 14.33 -12.23
N ASN A 101 1.14 15.40 -12.95
CA ASN A 101 0.55 16.72 -12.80
C ASN A 101 -0.96 16.70 -13.11
N ALA A 102 -1.38 16.03 -14.19
CA ALA A 102 -2.78 15.92 -14.57
C ALA A 102 -3.59 15.07 -13.57
N LEU A 103 -3.03 13.96 -13.09
CA LEU A 103 -3.64 13.19 -12.00
C LEU A 103 -3.82 14.04 -10.75
N ARG A 104 -2.86 14.90 -10.40
CA ARG A 104 -2.91 15.72 -9.18
C ARG A 104 -3.85 16.91 -9.26
N ALA A 105 -4.14 17.42 -10.44
CA ALA A 105 -5.25 18.35 -10.66
C ALA A 105 -6.62 17.69 -10.36
N GLU A 106 -6.77 16.41 -10.70
CA GLU A 106 -8.03 15.66 -10.56
C GLU A 106 -8.19 14.90 -9.23
N LEU A 107 -7.06 14.55 -8.58
CA LEU A 107 -6.92 13.78 -7.34
C LEU A 107 -6.01 14.52 -6.33
N PRO A 108 -6.52 15.59 -5.67
CA PRO A 108 -5.68 16.45 -4.84
C PRO A 108 -4.95 15.73 -3.71
N GLN A 109 -3.69 16.12 -3.49
CA GLN A 109 -2.88 15.59 -2.39
C GLN A 109 -3.52 15.89 -1.04
N GLY A 110 -3.52 14.89 -0.14
CA GLY A 110 -4.19 14.96 1.16
C GLY A 110 -5.65 14.51 1.13
N GLN A 111 -6.29 14.47 -0.05
CA GLN A 111 -7.58 13.79 -0.26
C GLN A 111 -7.36 12.40 -0.86
N TYR A 112 -6.51 12.30 -1.89
CA TYR A 112 -6.20 11.05 -2.58
C TYR A 112 -4.72 10.69 -2.46
N ILE A 113 -4.46 9.40 -2.32
CA ILE A 113 -3.11 8.83 -2.35
C ILE A 113 -2.68 8.67 -3.83
N LEU A 114 -1.47 9.12 -4.15
CA LEU A 114 -0.82 8.84 -5.43
C LEU A 114 0.55 8.22 -5.17
N THR A 115 0.76 7.01 -5.66
CA THR A 115 2.04 6.30 -5.58
C THR A 115 2.54 5.96 -6.97
N HIS A 116 3.83 5.66 -7.10
CA HIS A 116 4.44 5.17 -8.34
C HIS A 116 5.17 3.87 -8.06
N ALA A 117 5.40 3.05 -9.09
CA ALA A 117 5.99 1.71 -8.96
C ALA A 117 7.30 1.51 -9.74
N PRO A 118 8.27 2.44 -9.67
CA PRO A 118 9.46 2.35 -10.50
C PRO A 118 10.24 1.06 -10.24
N MET A 119 10.78 0.48 -11.29
CA MET A 119 11.86 -0.50 -11.17
C MET A 119 13.06 0.17 -10.50
N ALA A 120 13.67 -0.48 -9.52
CA ALA A 120 14.79 0.09 -8.76
C ALA A 120 15.92 0.71 -9.64
N PRO A 121 16.33 0.12 -10.79
CA PRO A 121 17.38 0.69 -11.63
C PRO A 121 17.04 2.08 -12.18
N TRP A 122 15.77 2.38 -12.46
CA TRP A 122 15.33 3.69 -12.95
C TRP A 122 15.45 4.80 -11.89
N MET A 123 15.57 4.43 -10.62
CA MET A 123 15.86 5.35 -9.51
C MET A 123 17.38 5.50 -9.26
N GLY A 124 18.22 4.76 -10.00
CA GLY A 124 19.68 4.85 -9.97
C GLY A 124 20.24 6.00 -10.80
N SER A 125 21.50 6.36 -10.56
CA SER A 125 22.23 7.41 -11.30
C SER A 125 23.41 6.86 -12.12
N GLY A 126 23.15 5.80 -12.87
CA GLY A 126 24.08 5.19 -13.83
C GLY A 126 24.06 5.86 -15.21
N ASN A 127 25.15 5.71 -15.97
CA ASN A 127 25.31 6.31 -17.31
C ASN A 127 24.27 5.82 -18.34
N GLN A 128 23.57 4.72 -18.07
CA GLN A 128 22.49 4.22 -18.93
C GLN A 128 21.24 5.12 -18.93
N TRP A 129 21.09 6.03 -17.96
CA TRP A 129 19.95 6.95 -17.84
C TRP A 129 20.40 8.38 -18.15
N THR A 130 20.75 8.67 -19.40
CA THR A 130 21.20 10.02 -19.83
C THR A 130 20.19 11.13 -19.58
N SER A 131 18.89 10.82 -19.68
CA SER A 131 17.76 11.69 -19.32
C SER A 131 17.39 11.64 -17.82
N GLY A 132 17.99 10.73 -17.05
CA GLY A 132 17.86 10.59 -15.60
C GLY A 132 16.71 9.72 -15.10
N ALA A 133 15.84 9.18 -15.97
CA ALA A 133 14.77 8.25 -15.62
C ALA A 133 13.93 8.76 -14.41
N TYR A 134 13.66 7.89 -13.43
CA TYR A 134 12.88 8.28 -12.25
C TYR A 134 13.59 9.30 -11.34
N VAL A 135 14.92 9.50 -11.45
CA VAL A 135 15.61 10.61 -10.76
C VAL A 135 15.10 11.96 -11.30
N THR A 136 14.88 12.06 -12.61
CA THR A 136 14.30 13.27 -13.24
C THR A 136 12.83 13.43 -12.89
N VAL A 137 12.04 12.35 -12.89
CA VAL A 137 10.62 12.39 -12.46
C VAL A 137 10.51 12.84 -10.99
N ASN A 138 11.34 12.31 -10.09
CA ASN A 138 11.35 12.71 -8.68
C ASN A 138 11.74 14.20 -8.50
N LYS A 139 12.74 14.70 -9.24
CA LYS A 139 13.11 16.13 -9.21
C LYS A 139 11.97 17.06 -9.65
N GLN A 140 11.16 16.65 -10.63
CA GLN A 140 10.09 17.49 -11.17
C GLN A 140 8.76 17.37 -10.41
N VAL A 141 8.36 16.15 -10.03
CA VAL A 141 7.02 15.87 -9.44
C VAL A 141 7.05 14.98 -8.19
N GLY A 142 8.23 14.60 -7.67
CA GLY A 142 8.35 13.73 -6.49
C GLY A 142 7.83 14.33 -5.18
N SER A 143 7.65 15.66 -5.11
CA SER A 143 6.92 16.33 -4.04
C SER A 143 5.42 15.96 -4.02
N GLN A 144 4.84 15.69 -5.18
CA GLN A 144 3.43 15.35 -5.38
C GLN A 144 3.13 13.85 -5.18
N ILE A 145 4.16 13.00 -5.27
CA ILE A 145 4.05 11.54 -5.11
C ILE A 145 4.14 11.21 -3.61
N ASN A 146 3.19 10.43 -3.08
CA ASN A 146 3.15 10.10 -1.66
C ASN A 146 4.27 9.12 -1.24
N TRP A 147 4.56 8.12 -2.08
CA TRP A 147 5.72 7.23 -1.99
C TRP A 147 5.90 6.41 -3.28
N TYR A 148 7.04 5.73 -3.38
CA TYR A 148 7.43 4.83 -4.47
C TYR A 148 7.39 3.39 -3.98
N ASN A 149 6.51 2.57 -4.56
CA ASN A 149 6.45 1.11 -4.43
C ASN A 149 7.57 0.48 -5.28
N THR A 150 8.83 0.72 -4.90
CA THR A 150 10.01 0.42 -5.72
C THR A 150 10.17 -1.09 -5.94
N GLN A 151 10.18 -1.52 -7.19
CA GLN A 151 10.31 -2.93 -7.54
C GLN A 151 11.79 -3.37 -7.47
N PHE A 152 12.14 -4.18 -6.48
CA PHE A 152 13.47 -4.79 -6.31
C PHE A 152 13.47 -6.27 -6.77
N TYR A 153 12.84 -6.54 -7.91
CA TYR A 153 12.68 -7.86 -8.51
C TYR A 153 12.46 -7.77 -10.03
N ASN A 154 12.80 -8.82 -10.78
CA ASN A 154 12.87 -8.88 -12.25
C ASN A 154 14.07 -8.16 -12.92
N GLN A 155 15.09 -7.69 -12.17
CA GLN A 155 16.29 -7.03 -12.74
C GLN A 155 17.51 -7.94 -12.94
N GLY A 156 17.47 -9.19 -12.46
CA GLY A 156 18.57 -10.15 -12.59
C GLY A 156 18.61 -11.15 -11.44
N ALA A 157 19.13 -12.35 -11.70
CA ALA A 157 19.05 -13.48 -10.76
C ALA A 157 19.60 -13.21 -9.34
N SER A 158 20.66 -12.38 -9.24
CA SER A 158 21.31 -12.02 -7.98
C SER A 158 21.02 -10.59 -7.51
N GLU A 159 20.13 -9.87 -8.21
CA GLU A 159 19.90 -8.45 -7.96
C GLU A 159 18.99 -8.26 -6.73
N TYR A 160 19.49 -7.49 -5.76
CA TYR A 160 18.80 -7.18 -4.50
C TYR A 160 18.37 -8.40 -3.66
N THR A 161 18.98 -9.58 -3.83
CA THR A 161 18.62 -10.82 -3.10
C THR A 161 19.28 -10.96 -1.72
N THR A 162 20.08 -9.98 -1.30
CA THR A 162 20.72 -9.91 0.02
C THR A 162 20.50 -8.53 0.65
N CYS A 163 20.56 -8.39 1.98
CA CYS A 163 20.41 -7.07 2.61
C CYS A 163 21.51 -6.07 2.18
N GLY A 164 22.72 -6.54 1.88
CA GLY A 164 23.78 -5.69 1.32
C GLY A 164 23.37 -5.11 -0.05
N GLY A 165 22.96 -5.99 -0.98
CA GLY A 165 22.54 -5.62 -2.32
C GLY A 165 21.24 -4.79 -2.36
N LEU A 166 20.28 -5.12 -1.50
CA LEU A 166 18.99 -4.44 -1.41
C LEU A 166 19.12 -3.04 -0.78
N LEU A 167 19.91 -2.92 0.29
CA LEU A 167 19.92 -1.69 1.10
C LEU A 167 21.07 -0.75 0.80
N THR A 168 22.29 -1.25 0.59
CA THR A 168 23.52 -0.44 0.75
C THR A 168 24.39 -0.30 -0.50
N ALA A 169 24.48 -1.34 -1.35
CA ALA A 169 25.29 -1.29 -2.56
C ALA A 169 24.72 -2.25 -3.63
N SER A 170 24.09 -1.70 -4.67
CA SER A 170 23.62 -2.49 -5.81
C SER A 170 24.77 -2.90 -6.75
N SER A 171 24.49 -3.76 -7.72
CA SER A 171 25.53 -4.27 -8.62
C SER A 171 25.96 -3.25 -9.67
N SER A 172 27.05 -3.54 -10.40
CA SER A 172 27.45 -2.76 -11.58
C SER A 172 26.44 -2.81 -12.74
N SER A 173 25.54 -3.80 -12.75
CA SER A 173 24.47 -3.94 -13.76
C SER A 173 23.35 -2.93 -13.52
N ASN A 174 23.06 -2.68 -12.24
CA ASN A 174 22.06 -1.71 -11.78
C ASN A 174 22.75 -0.75 -10.80
N PRO A 175 23.58 0.20 -11.26
CA PRO A 175 24.41 1.00 -10.37
C PRO A 175 23.60 2.03 -9.58
N LYS A 176 23.90 2.14 -8.27
CA LYS A 176 23.34 3.12 -7.32
C LYS A 176 21.82 3.03 -7.13
N SER A 177 21.28 1.82 -7.11
CA SER A 177 19.85 1.55 -7.02
C SER A 177 19.45 0.71 -5.81
N SER A 178 20.31 0.52 -4.82
CA SER A 178 19.89 0.04 -3.49
C SER A 178 19.22 1.16 -2.67
N VAL A 179 18.49 0.84 -1.61
CA VAL A 179 17.65 1.81 -0.86
C VAL A 179 18.40 3.09 -0.45
N PHE A 180 19.59 2.99 0.15
CA PHE A 180 20.37 4.15 0.59
C PHE A 180 21.11 4.86 -0.56
N GLU A 181 21.35 4.17 -1.68
CA GLU A 181 21.87 4.83 -2.88
C GLU A 181 20.79 5.60 -3.64
N ILE A 182 19.54 5.10 -3.63
CA ILE A 182 18.36 5.82 -4.14
C ILE A 182 18.12 7.09 -3.30
N GLU A 183 18.21 7.02 -1.97
CA GLU A 183 18.20 8.21 -1.12
C GLU A 183 19.27 9.22 -1.57
N ALA A 184 20.52 8.77 -1.74
CA ALA A 184 21.63 9.60 -2.20
C ALA A 184 21.44 10.20 -3.62
N ASN A 185 20.56 9.62 -4.45
CA ASN A 185 20.17 10.19 -5.75
C ASN A 185 19.13 11.32 -5.63
N GLY A 186 18.66 11.65 -4.42
CA GLY A 186 17.76 12.76 -4.12
C GLY A 186 16.31 12.36 -3.83
N PHE A 187 16.05 11.09 -3.49
CA PHE A 187 14.74 10.63 -3.03
C PHE A 187 14.64 10.75 -1.51
N ASP A 188 13.46 11.09 -0.99
CA ASP A 188 13.16 10.98 0.44
C ASP A 188 13.21 9.50 0.86
N LEU A 189 14.11 9.16 1.79
CA LEU A 189 14.29 7.80 2.30
C LEU A 189 12.96 7.15 2.73
N ASN A 190 12.06 7.93 3.34
CA ASN A 190 10.78 7.46 3.86
C ASN A 190 9.66 7.41 2.80
N LYS A 191 10.01 7.68 1.53
CA LYS A 191 9.20 7.39 0.35
C LYS A 191 9.66 6.15 -0.43
N ILE A 192 10.78 5.50 -0.09
CA ILE A 192 11.31 4.34 -0.83
C ILE A 192 10.75 3.05 -0.21
N VAL A 193 9.57 2.61 -0.63
CA VAL A 193 8.95 1.35 -0.16
C VAL A 193 9.65 0.16 -0.81
N ILE A 194 10.05 -0.84 -0.02
CA ILE A 194 10.73 -2.04 -0.51
C ILE A 194 9.70 -2.98 -1.15
N GLY A 195 9.63 -3.02 -2.48
CA GLY A 195 8.82 -3.97 -3.24
C GLY A 195 9.52 -5.30 -3.46
N LYS A 196 8.88 -6.41 -3.06
CA LYS A 196 9.40 -7.77 -3.25
C LYS A 196 8.34 -8.80 -3.68
N PRO A 197 8.74 -9.88 -4.38
CA PRO A 197 7.89 -11.02 -4.63
C PRO A 197 7.57 -11.74 -3.32
N ALA A 198 6.32 -12.18 -3.11
CA ALA A 198 5.97 -12.93 -1.90
C ALA A 198 6.41 -14.40 -2.03
N ALA A 199 6.02 -15.05 -3.12
CA ALA A 199 6.46 -16.37 -3.54
C ALA A 199 7.40 -16.32 -4.75
N THR A 200 8.13 -17.40 -4.98
CA THR A 200 9.08 -17.53 -6.11
C THR A 200 8.38 -17.57 -7.48
N ALA A 201 7.08 -17.90 -7.51
CA ALA A 201 6.29 -17.94 -8.76
C ALA A 201 5.85 -16.54 -9.24
N ASP A 202 5.81 -15.56 -8.34
CA ASP A 202 5.21 -14.24 -8.62
C ASP A 202 6.12 -13.36 -9.50
N ALA A 203 7.40 -13.71 -9.62
CA ALA A 203 8.40 -12.97 -10.38
C ALA A 203 9.47 -13.90 -10.97
N THR A 204 10.14 -13.47 -12.05
CA THR A 204 11.23 -14.21 -12.70
C THR A 204 12.48 -14.30 -11.82
N ASN A 205 12.75 -13.28 -10.99
CA ASN A 205 13.89 -13.25 -10.07
C ASN A 205 13.68 -12.18 -8.96
N GLY A 206 14.54 -12.19 -7.94
CA GLY A 206 14.56 -11.17 -6.89
C GLY A 206 13.73 -11.47 -5.63
N GLN A 207 13.06 -12.62 -5.59
CA GLN A 207 12.41 -13.11 -4.36
C GLN A 207 13.45 -13.31 -3.25
N MET A 208 13.03 -13.06 -2.01
CA MET A 208 13.80 -13.31 -0.80
C MET A 208 12.90 -14.05 0.18
N ASP A 209 13.46 -15.01 0.92
CA ASP A 209 12.70 -15.66 1.98
C ASP A 209 12.25 -14.63 3.04
N THR A 210 11.11 -14.89 3.65
CA THR A 210 10.46 -14.01 4.63
C THR A 210 11.40 -13.62 5.78
N SER A 211 12.28 -14.52 6.22
CA SER A 211 13.18 -14.28 7.35
C SER A 211 14.34 -13.36 6.98
N THR A 212 14.93 -13.52 5.79
CA THR A 212 15.98 -12.62 5.29
C THR A 212 15.39 -11.25 4.98
N LEU A 213 14.20 -11.16 4.37
CA LEU A 213 13.55 -9.88 4.10
C LEU A 213 13.22 -9.13 5.41
N SER A 214 12.73 -9.83 6.44
CA SER A 214 12.48 -9.28 7.78
C SER A 214 13.76 -8.74 8.45
N GLN A 215 14.89 -9.45 8.29
CA GLN A 215 16.21 -8.94 8.72
C GLN A 215 16.61 -7.67 7.98
N CYS A 216 16.39 -7.59 6.66
CA CYS A 216 16.70 -6.38 5.90
C CYS A 216 15.81 -5.19 6.30
N VAL A 217 14.51 -5.41 6.52
CA VAL A 217 13.58 -4.40 7.06
C VAL A 217 14.06 -3.88 8.40
N THR A 218 14.47 -4.78 9.32
CA THR A 218 15.03 -4.41 10.63
C THR A 218 16.33 -3.59 10.51
N GLN A 219 17.24 -4.00 9.62
CA GLN A 219 18.49 -3.27 9.34
C GLN A 219 18.24 -1.89 8.73
N ALA A 220 17.22 -1.75 7.88
CA ALA A 220 16.83 -0.47 7.29
C ALA A 220 16.25 0.48 8.36
N GLN A 221 15.35 -0.03 9.22
CA GLN A 221 14.79 0.72 10.35
C GLN A 221 15.86 1.21 11.32
N ALA A 222 16.86 0.37 11.63
CA ALA A 222 18.01 0.76 12.46
C ALA A 222 18.87 1.90 11.85
N LYS A 223 18.71 2.19 10.55
CA LYS A 223 19.35 3.29 9.82
C LYS A 223 18.40 4.46 9.52
N GLY A 224 17.21 4.50 10.12
CA GLY A 224 16.27 5.62 10.01
C GLY A 224 15.24 5.52 8.89
N TRP A 225 15.18 4.40 8.16
CA TRP A 225 14.16 4.16 7.14
C TRP A 225 12.84 3.67 7.76
N SER A 226 11.72 4.20 7.30
CA SER A 226 10.37 3.87 7.77
C SER A 226 9.31 3.84 6.66
N ALA A 227 9.73 3.71 5.40
CA ALA A 227 8.80 3.79 4.26
C ALA A 227 7.78 2.64 4.23
N GLY A 228 8.21 1.41 4.50
CA GLY A 228 7.37 0.21 4.49
C GLY A 228 7.67 -0.80 3.38
N VAL A 229 6.86 -1.85 3.29
CA VAL A 229 7.05 -2.95 2.31
C VAL A 229 5.87 -3.02 1.34
N MET A 230 6.18 -3.28 0.08
CA MET A 230 5.23 -3.63 -0.97
C MET A 230 5.45 -5.10 -1.36
N ALA A 231 4.36 -5.81 -1.67
CA ALA A 231 4.42 -7.19 -2.14
C ALA A 231 3.70 -7.39 -3.48
N TRP A 232 4.36 -8.12 -4.37
CA TRP A 232 3.78 -8.74 -5.56
C TRP A 232 3.78 -10.27 -5.35
N GLU A 233 2.67 -10.94 -5.08
CA GLU A 233 1.32 -10.40 -4.95
C GLU A 233 0.47 -11.17 -3.94
N TYR A 234 -0.72 -10.64 -3.62
CA TYR A 234 -1.74 -11.40 -2.91
C TYR A 234 -2.36 -12.43 -3.89
N PRO A 235 -2.59 -13.69 -3.50
CA PRO A 235 -2.74 -14.17 -2.12
C PRO A 235 -1.46 -14.57 -1.39
N ASP A 236 -0.34 -14.81 -2.07
CA ASP A 236 0.91 -15.27 -1.46
C ASP A 236 1.49 -14.24 -0.45
N ALA A 237 1.24 -12.95 -0.70
CA ALA A 237 1.46 -11.85 0.23
C ALA A 237 0.33 -11.74 1.30
N ASP A 238 0.06 -12.79 2.07
CA ASP A 238 -0.98 -12.77 3.11
C ASP A 238 -0.61 -11.91 4.35
N SER A 239 -1.52 -11.76 5.32
CA SER A 239 -1.26 -10.97 6.53
C SER A 239 -0.24 -11.63 7.46
N ALA A 240 -0.04 -12.95 7.37
CA ALA A 240 1.00 -13.65 8.11
C ALA A 240 2.38 -13.36 7.49
N TRP A 241 2.51 -13.40 6.16
CA TRP A 241 3.70 -12.97 5.43
C TRP A 241 4.04 -11.52 5.77
N ILE A 242 3.06 -10.60 5.69
CA ILE A 242 3.28 -9.19 6.05
C ILE A 242 3.72 -9.03 7.51
N SER A 243 3.07 -9.72 8.44
CA SER A 243 3.41 -9.65 9.87
C SER A 243 4.83 -10.15 10.11
N ALA A 244 5.24 -11.25 9.47
CA ALA A 244 6.58 -11.80 9.59
C ALA A 244 7.66 -10.88 8.97
N VAL A 245 7.40 -10.30 7.79
CA VAL A 245 8.33 -9.36 7.14
C VAL A 245 8.47 -8.05 7.90
N THR A 246 7.39 -7.52 8.48
CA THR A 246 7.40 -6.20 9.15
C THR A 246 7.83 -6.23 10.61
N GLY A 247 8.27 -7.40 11.12
CA GLY A 247 8.77 -7.55 12.48
C GLY A 247 7.67 -7.66 13.55
N GLY A 248 6.49 -8.15 13.17
CA GLY A 248 5.40 -8.43 14.10
C GLY A 248 5.85 -9.42 15.18
N SER A 249 5.80 -8.99 16.44
CA SER A 249 6.25 -9.76 17.60
C SER A 249 5.36 -10.98 17.89
N ALA A 250 5.50 -12.04 17.09
CA ALA A 250 5.02 -13.36 17.42
C ALA A 250 6.10 -14.09 18.25
N GLY A 251 5.86 -14.23 19.56
CA GLY A 251 6.71 -15.01 20.42
C GLY A 251 6.65 -16.50 20.09
N ALA A 252 7.56 -16.97 19.24
CA ALA A 252 7.96 -18.37 19.18
C ALA A 252 9.31 -18.50 19.89
N GLY A 253 9.24 -18.69 21.21
CA GLY A 253 10.42 -19.12 21.96
C GLY A 253 10.95 -20.43 21.38
N SER A 254 12.25 -20.66 21.50
CA SER A 254 12.90 -21.91 21.13
C SER A 254 12.28 -23.08 21.92
N ALA A 255 11.29 -23.73 21.30
CA ALA A 255 10.82 -25.06 21.68
C ALA A 255 11.91 -26.08 21.30
N ALA A 256 13.05 -25.99 22.00
CA ALA A 256 14.06 -27.03 21.99
C ALA A 256 13.41 -28.31 22.52
N SER A 257 13.38 -29.34 21.68
CA SER A 257 12.85 -30.65 22.01
C SER A 257 13.70 -31.29 23.12
N ALA A 258 13.20 -31.23 24.36
CA ALA A 258 13.82 -31.86 25.51
C ALA A 258 13.66 -33.39 25.45
N ALA A 259 14.51 -34.06 24.67
CA ALA A 259 14.77 -35.48 24.81
C ALA A 259 15.81 -35.68 25.92
N GLY A 260 15.35 -36.01 27.12
CA GLY A 260 16.24 -36.19 28.27
C GLY A 260 16.95 -37.55 28.29
N THR A 261 18.12 -37.61 28.92
CA THR A 261 18.66 -38.80 29.62
C THR A 261 19.91 -38.41 30.44
N GLY A 262 20.15 -39.11 31.55
CA GLY A 262 21.45 -39.09 32.23
C GLY A 262 21.60 -38.13 33.41
N ALA A 263 21.14 -38.53 34.59
CA ALA A 263 21.57 -37.92 35.84
C ALA A 263 22.96 -38.46 36.26
N SER A 264 23.82 -37.58 36.77
CA SER A 264 24.89 -37.96 37.71
C SER A 264 25.33 -36.74 38.51
N ALA A 265 25.47 -36.90 39.82
CA ALA A 265 25.96 -35.86 40.73
C ALA A 265 27.19 -36.40 41.49
N THR A 266 28.18 -35.54 41.79
CA THR A 266 29.14 -35.65 42.91
C THR A 266 29.82 -34.28 43.10
N ALA A 267 30.39 -34.02 44.28
CA ALA A 267 30.57 -32.69 44.86
C ALA A 267 32.04 -32.28 45.16
N GLY A 268 32.21 -31.01 45.57
CA GLY A 268 33.41 -30.47 46.23
C GLY A 268 34.57 -30.10 45.29
N THR A 269 35.51 -29.20 45.63
CA THR A 269 35.69 -28.31 46.80
C THR A 269 36.76 -27.26 46.42
N GLY A 270 36.72 -26.04 46.95
CA GLY A 270 37.82 -25.07 46.76
C GLY A 270 37.51 -23.66 47.30
N VAL A 271 38.32 -23.15 48.23
CA VAL A 271 38.09 -21.91 48.99
C VAL A 271 39.21 -20.91 48.73
N ALA A 272 38.88 -19.62 48.50
CA ALA A 272 39.72 -18.48 48.88
C ALA A 272 38.93 -17.16 48.88
N THR A 273 39.02 -16.41 49.98
CA THR A 273 38.42 -15.08 50.21
C THR A 273 39.41 -13.94 49.97
N VAL A 274 38.95 -12.80 49.43
CA VAL A 274 39.37 -11.45 49.89
C VAL A 274 38.16 -10.51 49.82
N ALA A 275 38.01 -9.63 50.82
CA ALA A 275 36.91 -8.66 50.93
C ALA A 275 37.34 -7.24 50.53
N GLY A 276 36.38 -6.39 50.19
CA GLY A 276 36.59 -4.96 49.92
C GLY A 276 35.29 -4.16 49.96
N THR A 277 34.91 -3.67 51.13
CA THR A 277 33.78 -2.74 51.33
C THR A 277 34.21 -1.29 51.12
N GLY A 278 33.31 -0.45 50.60
CA GLY A 278 33.62 0.95 50.31
C GLY A 278 32.39 1.79 49.98
N ALA A 279 31.47 1.94 50.94
CA ALA A 279 30.44 2.97 50.87
C ALA A 279 30.91 4.22 51.64
N SER A 280 30.71 5.41 51.07
CA SER A 280 30.82 6.67 51.80
C SER A 280 29.81 7.67 51.26
N ALA A 281 29.03 8.24 52.17
CA ALA A 281 28.17 9.40 51.93
C ALA A 281 28.45 10.41 53.05
N THR A 282 28.59 11.68 52.69
CA THR A 282 28.61 12.79 53.65
C THR A 282 27.84 13.96 53.08
N ALA A 283 26.99 14.57 53.90
CA ALA A 283 26.10 15.66 53.52
C ALA A 283 26.76 17.05 53.66
N GLY A 284 26.15 18.05 53.01
CA GLY A 284 26.44 19.47 53.22
C GLY A 284 25.15 20.29 53.13
N THR A 285 24.78 20.96 54.23
CA THR A 285 23.54 21.74 54.39
C THR A 285 23.74 23.23 54.11
N GLY A 286 22.74 23.88 53.51
CA GLY A 286 22.59 25.35 53.42
C GLY A 286 21.13 25.69 53.06
N ALA A 287 20.53 26.72 53.68
CA ALA A 287 19.07 26.86 53.77
C ALA A 287 18.52 28.26 53.48
N ALA A 288 17.19 28.33 53.20
CA ALA A 288 16.31 29.52 53.15
C ALA A 288 16.61 30.55 52.03
N THR A 289 15.70 31.35 51.44
CA THR A 289 14.24 31.66 51.60
C THR A 289 13.76 32.32 50.26
N ALA A 290 12.49 32.59 49.91
CA ALA A 290 11.17 32.46 50.57
C ALA A 290 9.99 32.33 49.55
N ALA A 291 8.84 31.90 50.08
CA ALA A 291 7.43 32.25 49.80
C ALA A 291 6.99 33.03 48.53
N GLY A 292 5.85 32.59 47.96
CA GLY A 292 5.12 33.30 46.90
C GLY A 292 3.83 32.57 46.45
N ALA A 293 2.90 32.29 47.36
CA ALA A 293 1.61 31.67 47.02
C ALA A 293 0.57 32.73 46.63
N GLY A 294 -0.28 32.42 45.64
CA GLY A 294 -1.36 33.30 45.19
C GLY A 294 -2.38 32.55 44.34
N ALA A 295 -3.39 31.97 44.98
CA ALA A 295 -4.55 31.39 44.32
C ALA A 295 -5.74 32.37 44.36
N SER A 296 -6.54 32.42 43.29
CA SER A 296 -7.93 32.89 43.38
C SER A 296 -8.79 32.26 42.28
N ALA A 297 -9.90 31.64 42.69
CA ALA A 297 -11.10 31.47 41.86
C ALA A 297 -11.94 32.79 41.93
N THR A 298 -13.14 32.99 41.38
CA THR A 298 -14.28 32.10 41.09
C THR A 298 -15.30 32.82 40.17
N VAL A 299 -16.03 32.06 39.33
CA VAL A 299 -17.38 32.35 38.73
C VAL A 299 -17.61 33.59 37.84
N GLY A 300 -18.24 33.34 36.70
CA GLY A 300 -19.09 34.28 35.95
C GLY A 300 -20.15 33.52 35.14
N THR A 301 -21.40 33.53 35.59
CA THR A 301 -22.54 32.91 34.89
C THR A 301 -23.20 33.88 33.91
N GLY A 302 -23.62 33.39 32.73
CA GLY A 302 -24.46 34.17 31.80
C GLY A 302 -25.10 33.26 30.76
N ALA A 303 -26.43 33.08 30.84
CA ALA A 303 -27.21 32.34 29.86
C ALA A 303 -27.97 33.28 28.93
N ALA A 304 -28.13 32.90 27.67
CA ALA A 304 -29.15 33.43 26.76
C ALA A 304 -29.58 32.34 25.78
N THR A 305 -30.88 32.27 25.50
CA THR A 305 -31.54 31.16 24.80
C THR A 305 -32.30 31.69 23.58
N ALA A 306 -32.68 30.77 22.68
CA ALA A 306 -33.58 30.95 21.54
C ALA A 306 -33.00 31.74 20.34
N ALA A 307 -33.46 31.54 19.10
CA ALA A 307 -34.12 30.44 18.38
C ALA A 307 -34.38 31.01 16.97
N GLY A 308 -34.29 30.22 15.91
CA GLY A 308 -34.42 30.76 14.54
C GLY A 308 -34.51 29.66 13.48
N THR A 309 -35.63 28.96 13.44
CA THR A 309 -35.98 28.02 12.36
C THR A 309 -36.28 28.76 11.06
N GLY A 310 -35.81 28.24 9.93
CA GLY A 310 -36.13 28.77 8.60
C GLY A 310 -35.84 27.76 7.49
N ALA A 311 -36.77 26.82 7.26
CA ALA A 311 -36.78 26.02 6.05
C ALA A 311 -37.48 26.80 4.92
N SER A 312 -36.97 26.71 3.69
CA SER A 312 -37.64 27.22 2.49
C SER A 312 -37.88 26.07 1.50
N THR A 313 -39.13 25.93 1.09
CA THR A 313 -39.64 24.86 0.23
C THR A 313 -39.39 25.10 -1.26
N ALA A 314 -39.49 24.03 -2.04
CA ALA A 314 -39.41 24.07 -3.50
C ALA A 314 -40.47 24.97 -4.15
N ALA A 315 -40.14 25.50 -5.32
CA ALA A 315 -41.09 26.02 -6.30
C ALA A 315 -40.90 25.26 -7.62
N ASP A 316 -41.93 24.52 -8.01
CA ASP A 316 -42.08 23.88 -9.33
C ASP A 316 -42.60 24.91 -10.34
N LEU A 317 -41.98 24.99 -11.53
CA LEU A 317 -42.61 25.45 -12.77
C LEU A 317 -41.84 24.92 -13.99
N GLY A 318 -42.56 24.29 -14.94
CA GLY A 318 -42.19 24.36 -16.36
C GLY A 318 -41.94 23.06 -17.12
N ALA A 319 -42.94 22.17 -17.19
CA ALA A 319 -42.93 21.09 -18.18
C ALA A 319 -43.02 21.66 -19.62
N PHE A 320 -42.26 21.09 -20.56
CA PHE A 320 -42.40 21.35 -21.99
C PHE A 320 -42.32 20.05 -22.80
N THR A 321 -43.41 19.69 -23.47
CA THR A 321 -43.49 18.71 -24.56
C THR A 321 -44.35 19.34 -25.66
N PRO A 322 -44.02 19.19 -26.96
CA PRO A 322 -44.60 18.10 -27.77
C PRO A 322 -43.71 17.71 -28.99
N PRO A 323 -44.19 16.93 -29.99
CA PRO A 323 -45.20 15.87 -29.99
C PRO A 323 -44.63 14.51 -30.46
N VAL A 324 -45.40 13.43 -30.25
CA VAL A 324 -45.21 12.13 -30.92
C VAL A 324 -46.09 11.99 -32.16
N SER A 325 -45.60 11.26 -33.17
CA SER A 325 -46.42 10.72 -34.27
C SER A 325 -45.91 9.36 -34.75
N ALA A 326 -46.63 8.29 -34.36
CA ALA A 326 -46.84 7.01 -35.07
C ALA A 326 -45.62 6.15 -35.54
N SER A 327 -45.65 4.80 -35.53
CA SER A 327 -46.77 3.87 -35.43
C SER A 327 -46.36 2.44 -34.98
N SER A 328 -47.38 1.67 -34.55
CA SER A 328 -47.54 0.22 -34.71
C SER A 328 -46.76 -0.81 -33.86
N GLN A 329 -47.45 -1.29 -32.82
CA GLN A 329 -47.76 -2.71 -32.51
C GLN A 329 -46.66 -3.80 -32.64
N TYR A 330 -46.29 -4.41 -31.50
CA TYR A 330 -46.65 -5.80 -31.16
C TYR A 330 -46.37 -6.09 -29.67
N VAL A 331 -47.13 -7.00 -29.05
CA VAL A 331 -46.89 -7.49 -27.68
C VAL A 331 -46.99 -9.01 -27.69
N PRO A 332 -46.10 -9.70 -26.97
CA PRO A 332 -46.56 -10.84 -26.19
C PRO A 332 -46.08 -10.77 -24.73
N SER A 333 -46.96 -11.15 -23.81
CA SER A 333 -46.62 -11.34 -22.40
C SER A 333 -45.58 -12.44 -22.25
N ALA A 334 -44.44 -12.13 -21.65
CA ALA A 334 -43.58 -13.10 -20.99
C ALA A 334 -43.52 -12.75 -19.51
N THR A 335 -44.09 -13.61 -18.67
CA THR A 335 -43.95 -13.54 -17.21
C THR A 335 -42.49 -13.80 -16.88
N ILE A 336 -41.70 -12.73 -16.70
CA ILE A 336 -40.36 -12.85 -16.13
C ILE A 336 -40.54 -13.23 -14.67
N SER A 337 -40.44 -14.54 -14.40
CA SER A 337 -40.20 -15.03 -13.05
C SER A 337 -38.97 -14.31 -12.53
N SER A 338 -39.12 -13.58 -11.42
CA SER A 338 -38.01 -12.92 -10.76
C SER A 338 -37.09 -13.98 -10.20
N ALA A 339 -36.10 -14.39 -10.99
CA ALA A 339 -34.95 -15.12 -10.50
C ALA A 339 -34.33 -14.26 -9.40
N SER A 340 -34.46 -14.70 -8.16
CA SER A 340 -33.87 -14.02 -7.01
C SER A 340 -32.38 -13.93 -7.26
N ALA A 341 -31.88 -12.72 -7.54
CA ALA A 341 -30.47 -12.49 -7.77
C ALA A 341 -29.74 -12.90 -6.49
N THR A 342 -29.07 -14.05 -6.52
CA THR A 342 -28.19 -14.49 -5.44
C THR A 342 -27.09 -13.45 -5.31
N THR A 343 -27.20 -12.61 -4.28
CA THR A 343 -26.22 -11.57 -3.98
C THR A 343 -24.82 -12.19 -4.04
N PRO A 344 -23.91 -11.70 -4.88
CA PRO A 344 -22.52 -12.14 -4.84
C PRO A 344 -21.98 -11.87 -3.44
N THR A 345 -21.85 -12.94 -2.66
CA THR A 345 -21.21 -12.88 -1.35
C THR A 345 -19.76 -12.54 -1.58
N HIS A 346 -19.24 -11.54 -0.89
CA HIS A 346 -17.81 -11.37 -0.77
C HIS A 346 -17.35 -11.97 0.55
N THR A 347 -16.10 -12.43 0.57
CA THR A 347 -15.40 -12.71 1.82
C THR A 347 -14.26 -11.71 1.97
N PHE A 348 -14.28 -10.98 3.07
CA PHE A 348 -13.14 -10.19 3.52
C PHE A 348 -12.24 -11.11 4.35
N ASN A 349 -11.31 -11.76 3.68
CA ASN A 349 -10.35 -12.70 4.28
C ASN A 349 -8.98 -12.02 4.31
N ASP A 350 -8.24 -12.16 5.40
CA ASP A 350 -6.83 -11.73 5.47
C ASP A 350 -6.59 -10.20 5.28
N GLY A 351 -7.63 -9.38 5.49
CA GLY A 351 -7.59 -7.94 5.21
C GLY A 351 -7.74 -7.59 3.73
N MET A 352 -8.15 -8.56 2.90
CA MET A 352 -8.38 -8.40 1.47
C MET A 352 -9.78 -8.89 1.08
N TRP A 353 -10.45 -8.10 0.25
CA TRP A 353 -11.65 -8.53 -0.43
C TRP A 353 -11.32 -9.57 -1.51
N THR A 354 -12.03 -10.69 -1.47
CA THR A 354 -12.07 -11.67 -2.58
C THR A 354 -13.46 -11.65 -3.24
N PRO A 355 -13.56 -11.38 -4.56
CA PRO A 355 -14.79 -11.66 -5.31
C PRO A 355 -15.02 -13.17 -5.27
N THR A 356 -16.20 -13.58 -4.82
CA THR A 356 -16.64 -14.98 -4.94
C THR A 356 -17.50 -15.08 -6.18
N ALA A 357 -17.19 -16.02 -7.07
CA ALA A 357 -18.13 -16.43 -8.12
C ALA A 357 -19.43 -16.95 -7.46
N PRO A 358 -20.60 -16.80 -8.09
CA PRO A 358 -21.84 -17.34 -7.55
C PRO A 358 -21.71 -18.85 -7.35
N ALA A 359 -21.81 -19.29 -6.09
CA ALA A 359 -21.48 -20.65 -5.72
C ALA A 359 -22.47 -21.66 -6.32
N ALA A 360 -21.94 -22.64 -7.06
CA ALA A 360 -22.62 -23.93 -7.20
C ALA A 360 -22.70 -24.56 -5.80
N THR A 361 -23.88 -25.05 -5.42
CA THR A 361 -24.20 -25.46 -4.05
C THR A 361 -23.37 -26.66 -3.57
N GLY A 362 -22.52 -26.52 -2.53
CA GLY A 362 -21.86 -27.67 -1.92
C GLY A 362 -20.86 -27.39 -0.76
N ALA A 363 -21.34 -27.58 0.48
CA ALA A 363 -20.56 -27.80 1.72
C ALA A 363 -19.73 -26.62 2.32
N PRO A 364 -19.47 -26.60 3.65
CA PRO A 364 -19.06 -25.38 4.37
C PRO A 364 -17.56 -25.27 4.67
N ALA A 365 -17.03 -24.04 4.62
CA ALA A 365 -15.69 -23.70 5.10
C ALA A 365 -15.67 -23.32 6.59
N VAL A 366 -14.59 -23.68 7.29
CA VAL A 366 -14.43 -23.47 8.74
C VAL A 366 -14.02 -22.03 9.06
N LYS A 367 -14.75 -21.37 9.96
CA LYS A 367 -14.39 -20.03 10.47
C LYS A 367 -13.16 -20.09 11.37
N ARG A 368 -12.24 -19.12 11.22
CA ARG A 368 -11.27 -18.73 12.25
C ARG A 368 -11.40 -17.23 12.52
N THR A 369 -11.28 -16.86 13.79
CA THR A 369 -11.41 -15.49 14.30
C THR A 369 -10.13 -14.68 14.04
N SER A 370 -10.29 -13.46 13.53
CA SER A 370 -9.21 -12.48 13.39
C SER A 370 -8.80 -11.89 14.75
N GLN A 371 -7.53 -11.48 14.84
CA GLN A 371 -7.02 -10.59 15.91
C GLN A 371 -6.57 -9.27 15.28
N ASN A 372 -6.82 -8.16 15.97
CA ASN A 372 -6.47 -6.83 15.48
C ASN A 372 -4.95 -6.60 15.50
N ILE A 373 -4.39 -6.17 14.37
CA ILE A 373 -3.01 -5.69 14.25
C ILE A 373 -3.04 -4.18 13.99
N ALA A 374 -2.38 -3.39 14.84
CA ALA A 374 -2.26 -1.95 14.65
C ALA A 374 -1.01 -1.63 13.79
N PRO A 375 -1.14 -0.89 12.66
CA PRO A 375 0.00 -0.60 11.80
C PRO A 375 0.85 0.57 12.36
N LYS A 376 2.17 0.37 12.41
CA LYS A 376 3.15 1.46 12.60
C LYS A 376 3.93 1.83 11.33
N ASN A 377 3.83 1.03 10.28
CA ASN A 377 4.49 1.21 8.98
C ASN A 377 3.46 1.16 7.84
N LYS A 378 3.73 1.81 6.70
CA LYS A 378 2.91 1.66 5.49
C LYS A 378 3.13 0.27 4.88
N MET A 379 2.08 -0.30 4.30
CA MET A 379 2.13 -1.63 3.69
C MET A 379 1.24 -1.64 2.45
N VAL A 380 1.75 -2.17 1.33
CA VAL A 380 1.05 -2.20 0.05
C VAL A 380 1.06 -3.62 -0.51
N ARG A 381 -0.08 -4.09 -1.01
CA ARG A 381 -0.19 -5.37 -1.73
C ARG A 381 -0.82 -5.12 -3.09
N ARG A 382 -0.25 -5.66 -4.16
CA ARG A 382 -0.95 -5.81 -5.43
C ARG A 382 -1.63 -7.18 -5.51
N ARG A 383 -2.54 -7.31 -6.49
CA ARG A 383 -3.35 -8.50 -6.70
C ARG A 383 -3.90 -8.51 -8.12
N ARG A 384 -3.67 -9.62 -8.82
CA ARG A 384 -4.31 -10.15 -10.02
C ARG A 384 -5.36 -11.22 -9.63
N PRO A 385 -6.37 -11.53 -10.46
CA PRO A 385 -7.24 -12.69 -10.24
C PRO A 385 -6.44 -14.00 -10.14
N SER A 386 -6.98 -14.95 -9.36
CA SER A 386 -6.45 -16.32 -9.29
C SER A 386 -6.50 -17.00 -10.66
N ASN A 387 -5.44 -17.75 -11.02
CA ASN A 387 -5.35 -18.51 -12.26
C ASN A 387 -6.46 -19.57 -12.37
N ASP A 388 -7.60 -19.18 -12.93
CA ASP A 388 -8.59 -20.06 -13.52
C ASP A 388 -8.96 -19.49 -14.89
N SER A 389 -8.80 -20.30 -15.94
CA SER A 389 -8.86 -19.93 -17.38
C SER A 389 -7.72 -19.08 -17.96
N ALA A 390 -6.53 -19.69 -18.10
CA ALA A 390 -5.58 -19.35 -19.15
C ALA A 390 -5.24 -20.60 -20.00
N ARG A 391 -5.96 -20.78 -21.11
CA ARG A 391 -5.60 -21.63 -22.26
C ARG A 391 -6.23 -21.08 -23.53
#